data_AF-A0A2E5L472-F1
#
_entry.id   AF-A0A2E5L472-F1
#
_cell.length_a   1.000
_cell.length_b   1.000
_cell.length_c   1.000
_cell.angle_alpha   90.00
_cell.angle_beta   90.00
_cell.angle_gamma   90.00
#
_symmetry.space_group_name_H-M   'P 1'
#
loop_
_entity.id
_entity.type
_entity.pdbx_description
1 polymer ?
#
loop_
_entity_poly.entity_id
_entity_poly.type
_entity_poly.pdbx_seq_one_letter_code
_entity_poly.pdbx_strand_id
1 'polypeptide(L)' 'MKKDARIQAIDGDGEFVHIEMTDHEGEKTVGVYQLLGWTKPSQKIKQQAELQIYAPIKNPHPVQ' A
#
# COMPACT_ATOMS: atom_id res chain seq x y z
N MET A 1 10.79 -8.58 20.39
CA MET A 1 10.65 -7.16 20.02
C MET A 1 9.82 -7.07 18.76
N LYS A 2 8.60 -6.51 18.83
CA LYS A 2 7.88 -6.07 17.63
C LYS A 2 8.49 -4.74 17.23
N LYS A 3 8.96 -4.61 15.98
CA LYS A 3 9.30 -3.31 15.41
C LYS A 3 7.99 -2.66 14.97
N ASP A 4 7.59 -1.56 15.60
CA ASP A 4 6.45 -0.77 15.14
C ASP A 4 6.87 -0.02 13.87
N ALA A 5 6.50 -0.60 12.73
CA ALA A 5 6.71 -0.03 11.41
C ALA A 5 5.34 0.16 10.72
N ARG A 6 5.11 1.36 10.18
CA ARG A 6 3.88 1.72 9.49
C ARG A 6 4.20 2.27 8.10
N ILE A 7 3.48 1.78 7.08
CA ILE A 7 3.51 2.38 5.75
C ILE A 7 2.74 3.71 5.80
N GLN A 8 3.42 4.80 5.46
CA GLN A 8 2.81 6.13 5.34
C GLN A 8 2.29 6.40 3.93
N ALA A 9 3.09 6.07 2.91
CA ALA A 9 2.77 6.34 1.52
C ALA A 9 3.42 5.32 0.58
N ILE A 10 2.84 5.20 -0.61
CA ILE A 10 3.36 4.43 -1.73
C ILE A 10 3.32 5.34 -2.95
N ASP A 11 4.47 5.55 -3.57
CA ASP A 11 4.67 6.49 -4.67
C ASP A 11 5.28 5.80 -5.89
N GLY A 12 5.29 6.53 -7.02
CA GLY A 12 5.88 6.05 -8.27
C GLY A 12 5.27 4.73 -8.74
N ASP A 13 3.95 4.61 -8.75
CA ASP A 13 3.26 3.38 -9.18
C ASP A 13 3.63 2.12 -8.38
N GLY A 14 4.03 2.27 -7.11
CA GLY A 14 4.50 1.16 -6.28
C GLY A 14 6.00 0.92 -6.35
N GLU A 15 6.77 1.82 -6.96
CA GLU A 15 8.23 1.76 -6.97
C GLU A 15 8.84 2.24 -5.65
N PHE A 16 8.17 3.12 -4.91
CA PHE A 16 8.68 3.68 -3.67
C PHE A 16 7.70 3.47 -2.52
N VAL A 17 8.22 3.09 -1.36
CA VAL A 17 7.45 2.96 -0.11
C VAL A 17 8.07 3.83 0.97
N HIS A 18 7.21 4.61 1.63
CA HIS A 18 7.56 5.47 2.75
C HIS A 18 7.16 4.74 4.04
N ILE A 19 8.15 4.41 4.87
CA ILE A 19 7.94 3.64 6.09
C ILE A 19 8.34 4.51 7.28
N GLU A 20 7.40 4.73 8.18
CA GLU A 20 7.66 5.27 9.51
C GLU A 20 8.03 4.12 10.44
N MET A 21 9.15 4.25 11.13
CA MET A 21 9.61 3.32 12.15
C MET A 21 9.81 4.06 13.45
N THR A 22 9.39 3.45 14.55
CA THR A 22 9.77 3.91 15.89
C THR A 22 10.99 3.11 16.34
N ASP A 23 12.06 3.79 16.72
CA ASP A 23 13.24 3.14 17.24
C ASP A 23 13.06 2.73 18.71
N HIS A 24 14.14 2.21 19.31
CA HIS A 24 14.13 1.76 20.70
C HIS A 24 14.11 2.89 21.74
N GLU A 25 14.41 4.12 21.32
CA GLU A 25 14.36 5.33 22.16
C GLU A 25 13.01 6.07 22.02
N GLY A 26 12.15 5.60 21.11
CA GLY A 26 10.83 6.17 20.85
C GLY A 26 10.84 7.25 19.76
N GLU A 27 11.97 7.46 19.09
CA GLU A 27 12.07 8.42 17.99
C GLU A 27 11.45 7.85 16.71
N LYS A 28 10.68 8.69 16.04
CA LYS A 28 10.04 8.35 14.76
C LYS A 28 10.94 8.75 13.60
N THR A 29 11.36 7.77 12.82
CA THR A 29 12.13 7.99 11.60
C THR A 29 11.31 7.57 10.38
N VAL A 30 11.31 8.39 9.32
CA VAL A 30 10.68 8.05 8.04
C VAL A 30 11.75 7.73 7.01
N GLY A 31 11.77 6.48 6.54
CA GLY A 31 12.65 6.03 5.46
C GLY A 31 11.89 5.89 4.14
N VAL A 32 12.55 6.24 3.04
CA VAL A 32 12.05 6.01 1.67
C VAL A 32 12.83 4.87 1.05
N TYR A 33 12.12 3.82 0.61
CA TYR A 33 12.72 2.63 0.03
C TYR A 33 12.25 2.42 -1.40
N GLN A 34 13.19 2.20 -2.31
CA GLN A 34 12.89 1.79 -3.68
C GLN A 34 12.74 0.27 -3.75
N LEU A 35 11.60 -0.19 -4.28
CA LEU A 35 11.31 -1.61 -4.48
C LEU A 35 11.92 -2.08 -5.80
N LEU A 36 13.19 -2.49 -5.75
CA LEU A 36 13.90 -3.04 -6.90
C LEU A 36 13.39 -4.44 -7.25
N GLY A 37 13.15 -4.69 -8.55
CA GLY A 37 12.73 -6.00 -9.06
C GLY A 37 11.24 -6.31 -8.90
N TRP A 38 10.45 -5.40 -8.33
CA TRP A 38 8.99 -5.49 -8.38
C TRP A 38 8.55 -5.23 -9.82
N THR A 39 8.00 -6.25 -10.48
CA THR A 39 7.52 -6.10 -11.85
C THR A 39 6.30 -5.18 -11.83
N LYS A 40 6.38 -4.05 -12.53
CA LYS A 40 5.19 -3.23 -12.79
C LYS A 40 4.14 -4.15 -13.41
N PRO A 41 2.95 -4.32 -12.79
CA PRO A 41 1.91 -5.12 -13.41
C PRO A 41 1.63 -4.49 -14.77
N SER A 42 1.56 -5.34 -15.81
CA SER A 42 1.26 -4.84 -17.15
C SER A 42 0.01 -3.97 -17.13
N GLN A 43 -0.07 -2.98 -18.02
CA GLN A 43 -1.20 -2.05 -18.08
C GLN A 43 -2.55 -2.79 -18.15
N LYS A 44 -2.57 -3.97 -18.76
CA LYS A 44 -3.71 -4.89 -18.82
C LYS A 44 -4.15 -5.39 -17.43
N ILE A 45 -3.20 -5.77 -16.57
CA ILE A 45 -3.48 -6.20 -15.19
C ILE A 45 -3.98 -5.02 -14.36
N LYS A 46 -3.38 -3.83 -14.50
CA LYS A 46 -3.86 -2.61 -13.82
C LYS A 46 -5.31 -2.31 -14.17
N GLN A 47 -5.64 -2.27 -15.47
CA GLN A 47 -7.01 -2.01 -15.92
C GLN A 47 -8.02 -3.07 -15.45
N GLN A 48 -7.62 -4.35 -15.45
CA GLN A 48 -8.48 -5.43 -14.93
C GLN A 48 -8.74 -5.30 -13.43
N ALA A 49 -7.73 -4.94 -12.64
CA ALA A 49 -7.89 -4.72 -11.21
C ALA A 49 -8.76 -3.49 -10.90
N GLU A 50 -8.54 -2.37 -11.61
CA GLU A 50 -9.36 -1.15 -11.48
C GLU A 50 -10.83 -1.40 -11.82
N LEU A 51 -11.11 -2.18 -12.88
CA LEU A 51 -12.47 -2.60 -13.23
C LEU A 51 -13.14 -3.45 -12.15
N GLN A 52 -12.37 -4.30 -11.45
CA GLN A 52 -12.89 -5.08 -10.32
C GLN A 52 -13.16 -4.22 -9.09
N ILE A 53 -12.34 -3.20 -8.83
CA ILE A 53 -12.55 -2.24 -7.73
C ILE A 53 -13.74 -1.29 -8.04
N TYR A 54 -13.94 -0.94 -9.32
CA TYR A 54 -15.06 -0.11 -9.77
C TYR A 54 -16.37 -0.89 -9.98
N ALA A 55 -16.40 -2.19 -9.68
CA ALA A 55 -17.65 -2.92 -9.65
C ALA A 55 -18.53 -2.31 -8.54
N PRO A 56 -19.75 -1.83 -8.84
CA PRO A 56 -20.65 -1.33 -7.81
C PRO A 56 -20.83 -2.44 -6.78
N ILE A 57 -20.62 -2.13 -5.50
CA ILE A 57 -20.88 -3.02 -4.38
C ILE A 57 -22.30 -3.57 -4.59
N LYS A 58 -22.41 -4.83 -5.02
CA LYS A 58 -23.71 -5.49 -5.17
C LYS A 58 -24.24 -5.73 -3.77
N ASN A 59 -25.04 -4.75 -3.36
CA ASN A 59 -25.96 -4.70 -2.24
C ASN A 59 -25.39 -4.41 -0.84
N PRO A 60 -25.93 -3.37 -0.16
CA PRO A 60 -25.91 -3.28 1.29
C PRO A 60 -26.93 -4.30 1.82
N HIS A 61 -26.53 -5.19 2.71
CA HIS A 61 -27.52 -5.95 3.48
C HIS A 61 -28.36 -4.96 4.31
N PRO A 62 -29.69 -5.04 4.32
CA PRO A 62 -30.47 -4.36 5.35
C PRO A 62 -30.14 -5.04 6.68
N VAL A 63 -29.64 -4.26 7.63
CA VAL A 63 -29.62 -4.66 9.04
C VAL A 63 -31.09 -4.74 9.48
N GLN A 64 -31.56 -5.95 9.77
CA GLN A 64 -32.77 -6.19 10.56
C GLN A 64 -32.40 -7.13 11.71
#